data_AF-A0A366HTU1-F1
#
_entry.id   AF-A0A366HTU1-F1
#
_cell.length_a   1.000
_cell.length_b   1.000
_cell.length_c   1.000
_cell.angle_alpha   90.00
_cell.angle_beta   90.00
_cell.angle_gamma   90.00
#
_symmetry.space_group_name_H-M   'P 1'
#
loop_
_entity.id
_entity.type
_entity.pdbx_description
1 polymer ?
#
loop_
_entity_poly.entity_id
_entity_poly.type
_entity_poly.pdbx_seq_one_letter_code
_entity_poly.pdbx_strand_id
1 'polypeptide(L)'
;MVRFRDYEKLPHDIVGHPPGFEWFCREHAAAARVLSHLDSADALIELQRQFGSFPKNIEPSLMRAPSLRVLEVGPQRSRVLAVIQQATGRTATEALISLRAAPFELARGWPASFQSWRIELESAGARIEIRYD
;
A
#
# COMPACT_ATOMS: atom_id res chain seq x y z
N MET A 1 -14.95 4.19 -5.18
CA MET A 1 -15.73 3.10 -5.80
C MET A 1 -17.01 3.66 -6.38
N VAL A 2 -17.49 3.08 -7.48
CA VAL A 2 -18.69 3.48 -8.22
C VAL A 2 -19.52 2.22 -8.47
N ARG A 3 -20.83 2.32 -8.30
CA ARG A 3 -21.78 1.26 -8.64
C ARG A 3 -22.39 1.60 -9.99
N PHE A 4 -22.36 0.64 -10.90
CA PHE A 4 -23.01 0.70 -12.21
C PHE A 4 -24.38 0.01 -12.15
N ARG A 5 -25.10 0.04 -13.28
CA ARG A 5 -26.46 -0.50 -13.37
C ARG A 5 -26.53 -2.00 -13.09
N ASP A 6 -25.52 -2.74 -13.52
CA ASP A 6 -25.33 -4.18 -13.33
C ASP A 6 -24.74 -4.54 -11.95
N TYR A 7 -24.80 -3.62 -10.99
CA TYR A 7 -24.34 -3.90 -9.64
C TYR A 7 -25.21 -4.95 -8.94
N GLU A 8 -24.60 -6.07 -8.58
CA GLU A 8 -25.21 -7.06 -7.71
C GLU A 8 -24.36 -7.25 -6.46
N LYS A 9 -25.01 -7.14 -5.30
CA LYS A 9 -24.34 -7.37 -4.02
C LYS A 9 -24.06 -8.87 -3.87
N LEU A 10 -22.80 -9.22 -3.58
CA LEU A 10 -22.44 -10.60 -3.26
C LEU A 10 -23.17 -11.09 -1.98
N PRO A 11 -23.59 -12.36 -1.94
CA PRO A 11 -24.01 -13.04 -0.71
C PRO A 11 -22.97 -12.90 0.40
N HIS A 12 -23.43 -12.95 1.66
CA HIS A 12 -22.60 -12.67 2.84
C HIS A 12 -21.43 -13.64 3.04
N ASP A 13 -21.53 -14.83 2.45
CA ASP A 13 -20.57 -15.93 2.53
C ASP A 13 -19.57 -15.97 1.36
N ILE A 14 -19.70 -15.06 0.39
CA ILE A 14 -18.80 -14.99 -0.77
C ILE A 14 -17.83 -13.81 -0.63
N VAL A 15 -16.52 -14.11 -0.68
CA VAL A 15 -15.46 -13.11 -0.75
C VAL A 15 -15.09 -12.90 -2.21
N GLY A 16 -15.18 -11.66 -2.68
CA GLY A 16 -14.82 -11.31 -4.05
C GLY A 16 -15.17 -9.87 -4.41
N HIS A 17 -14.94 -9.54 -5.68
CA HIS A 17 -15.33 -8.28 -6.28
C HIS A 17 -16.76 -8.40 -6.84
N PRO A 18 -17.75 -7.66 -6.30
CA PRO A 18 -19.10 -7.71 -6.83
C PRO A 18 -19.16 -7.23 -8.28
N PRO A 19 -19.97 -7.87 -9.15
CA PRO A 19 -20.21 -7.36 -10.49
C PRO A 19 -20.77 -5.93 -10.42
N GLY A 20 -20.44 -5.10 -11.41
CA GLY A 20 -20.89 -3.71 -11.47
C GLY A 20 -20.32 -2.76 -10.41
N PHE A 21 -19.28 -3.16 -9.64
CA PHE A 21 -18.74 -2.35 -8.55
C PHE A 21 -17.27 -1.98 -8.66
N GLU A 22 -16.92 -1.01 -9.50
CA GLU A 22 -15.53 -0.73 -9.80
C GLU A 22 -14.87 0.34 -8.90
N TRP A 23 -13.57 0.17 -8.67
CA TRP A 23 -12.73 1.22 -8.11
C TRP A 23 -12.17 2.12 -9.22
N PHE A 24 -12.15 3.42 -8.95
CA PHE A 24 -11.52 4.41 -9.81
C PHE A 24 -10.67 5.33 -8.94
N CYS A 25 -9.53 5.77 -9.48
CA CYS A 25 -8.75 6.84 -8.86
C CYS A 25 -9.55 8.15 -8.84
N ARG A 26 -9.09 9.13 -8.06
CA ARG A 26 -9.79 10.41 -7.87
C ARG A 26 -10.11 11.12 -9.18
N GLU A 27 -9.21 11.03 -10.16
CA GLU A 27 -9.33 11.67 -11.46
C GLU A 27 -10.50 11.11 -12.28
N HIS A 28 -10.63 9.79 -12.37
CA HIS A 28 -11.63 9.15 -13.22
C HIS A 28 -12.99 8.93 -12.52
N ALA A 29 -13.03 9.02 -11.18
CA ALA A 29 -14.24 8.71 -10.41
C ALA A 29 -15.43 9.62 -10.74
N ALA A 30 -15.20 10.89 -11.10
CA ALA A 30 -16.28 11.81 -11.45
C ALA A 30 -16.96 11.42 -12.77
N ALA A 31 -16.16 11.16 -13.82
CA ALA A 31 -16.67 10.70 -15.11
C ALA A 31 -17.39 9.34 -14.99
N ALA A 32 -16.81 8.40 -14.24
CA ALA A 32 -17.41 7.10 -14.00
C ALA A 32 -18.81 7.19 -13.34
N ARG A 33 -19.00 8.13 -12.41
CA ARG A 33 -20.31 8.35 -11.77
C ARG A 33 -21.38 8.84 -12.73
N VAL A 34 -21.01 9.70 -13.70
CA VAL A 34 -21.95 10.16 -14.74
C VAL A 34 -22.45 8.97 -15.57
N LEU A 35 -21.58 8.00 -15.82
CA LEU A 35 -21.87 6.78 -16.57
C LEU A 35 -22.49 5.65 -15.73
N SER A 36 -22.80 5.88 -14.45
CA SER A 36 -23.35 4.84 -13.53
C SER A 36 -24.69 4.24 -13.97
N HIS A 37 -25.38 4.89 -14.89
CA HIS A 37 -26.62 4.41 -15.50
C HIS A 37 -26.41 3.33 -16.57
N LEU A 38 -25.17 3.15 -17.05
CA LEU A 38 -24.77 2.08 -17.95
C LEU A 38 -24.31 0.85 -17.15
N ASP A 39 -24.22 -0.28 -17.83
CA ASP A 39 -23.56 -1.47 -17.30
C ASP A 39 -22.05 -1.21 -17.24
N SER A 40 -21.36 -1.84 -16.29
CA SER A 40 -19.94 -1.60 -16.01
C SER A 40 -19.04 -1.78 -17.23
N ALA A 41 -19.31 -2.79 -18.07
CA ALA A 41 -18.55 -3.03 -19.29
C ALA A 41 -18.66 -1.87 -20.29
N ASP A 42 -19.87 -1.35 -20.51
CA ASP A 42 -20.14 -0.24 -21.42
C ASP A 42 -19.58 1.08 -20.88
N ALA A 43 -19.74 1.33 -19.57
CA ALA A 43 -19.16 2.47 -18.91
C ALA A 43 -17.63 2.48 -19.03
N LEU A 44 -16.98 1.32 -18.88
CA LEU A 44 -15.53 1.19 -19.03
C LEU A 44 -15.08 1.46 -20.47
N ILE A 45 -15.84 1.02 -21.49
CA ILE A 45 -15.56 1.34 -22.89
C ILE A 45 -15.63 2.85 -23.12
N GLU A 46 -16.66 3.52 -22.59
CA GLU A 46 -16.82 4.96 -22.75
C GLU A 46 -15.73 5.75 -22.00
N LEU A 47 -15.36 5.31 -20.80
CA LEU A 47 -14.22 5.88 -20.07
C LEU A 47 -12.91 5.68 -20.84
N GLN A 48 -12.69 4.53 -21.47
CA GLN A 48 -11.50 4.29 -22.29
C GLN A 48 -11.46 5.19 -23.53
N ARG A 49 -12.60 5.54 -24.11
CA ARG A 49 -12.66 6.51 -25.21
C ARG A 49 -12.26 7.91 -24.76
N GLN A 50 -12.61 8.29 -23.53
CA GLN A 50 -12.33 9.62 -22.99
C GLN A 50 -10.90 9.76 -22.45
N PHE A 51 -10.36 8.73 -21.80
CA PHE A 51 -9.08 8.78 -21.08
C PHE A 51 -7.97 7.90 -21.68
N GLY A 52 -8.29 7.13 -22.73
CA GLY A 52 -7.38 6.14 -23.31
C GLY A 52 -7.48 4.77 -22.65
N SER A 53 -6.67 3.83 -23.15
CA SER A 53 -6.69 2.44 -22.66
C SER A 53 -6.24 2.35 -21.21
N PHE A 54 -7.08 1.77 -20.35
CA PHE A 54 -6.66 1.40 -19.00
C PHE A 54 -5.80 0.13 -19.06
N PRO A 55 -4.69 0.04 -18.28
CA PRO A 55 -3.88 -1.16 -18.25
C PRO A 55 -4.70 -2.34 -17.72
N LYS A 56 -4.89 -3.38 -18.56
CA LYS A 56 -5.64 -4.60 -18.18
C LYS A 56 -4.96 -5.40 -17.08
N ASN A 57 -3.63 -5.28 -16.98
CA ASN A 57 -2.82 -5.78 -15.90
C ASN A 57 -2.00 -4.60 -15.39
N ILE A 58 -2.16 -4.23 -14.13
CA ILE A 58 -1.14 -3.38 -13.50
C ILE A 58 0.10 -4.26 -13.42
N GLU A 59 1.13 -3.94 -14.19
CA GLU A 59 2.40 -4.66 -14.05
C GLU A 59 2.81 -4.61 -12.58
N PRO A 60 3.16 -5.73 -11.93
CA PRO A 60 3.58 -5.73 -10.53
C PRO A 60 4.74 -4.76 -10.25
N SER A 61 5.57 -4.48 -11.26
CA SER A 61 6.64 -3.48 -11.26
C SER A 61 6.15 -2.04 -11.01
N LEU A 62 4.90 -1.72 -11.37
CA LEU A 62 4.27 -0.42 -11.12
C LEU A 62 3.73 -0.30 -9.69
N MET A 63 3.50 -1.42 -9.00
CA MET A 63 3.22 -1.43 -7.56
C MET A 63 4.54 -1.33 -6.80
N ARG A 64 4.86 -0.12 -6.34
CA ARG A 64 5.96 0.05 -5.37
C ARG A 64 5.64 -0.77 -4.14
N ALA A 65 6.55 -1.68 -3.79
CA ALA A 65 6.39 -2.44 -2.55
C ALA A 65 6.36 -1.46 -1.36
N PRO A 66 5.51 -1.69 -0.36
CA PRO A 66 5.40 -0.79 0.78
C PRO A 66 6.72 -0.70 1.56
N SER A 67 6.91 0.40 2.28
CA SER A 67 8.11 0.67 3.05
C SER A 67 7.83 0.62 4.56
N LEU A 68 8.66 -0.11 5.32
CA LEU A 68 8.69 -0.03 6.78
C LEU A 68 9.59 1.15 7.17
N ARG A 69 9.02 2.09 7.92
CA ARG A 69 9.71 3.30 8.37
C ARG A 69 9.76 3.36 9.90
N VAL A 70 10.89 3.80 10.42
CA VAL A 70 11.03 4.17 11.83
C VAL A 70 10.83 5.68 11.92
N LEU A 71 9.76 6.09 12.59
CA LEU A 71 9.41 7.49 12.79
C LEU A 71 10.16 8.06 14.00
N GLU A 72 10.18 7.30 15.09
CA GLU A 72 10.89 7.64 16.33
C GLU A 72 11.59 6.40 16.87
N VAL A 73 12.82 6.56 17.34
CA VAL A 73 13.65 5.45 17.83
C VAL A 73 13.21 4.95 19.21
N GLY A 74 12.64 5.82 20.05
CA GLY A 74 12.32 5.48 21.42
C GLY A 74 13.54 5.31 22.35
N PRO A 75 13.31 4.81 23.58
CA PRO A 75 14.32 4.79 24.63
C PRO A 75 15.37 3.68 24.45
N GLN A 76 15.02 2.53 23.86
CA GLN A 76 15.92 1.37 23.76
C GLN A 76 16.74 1.39 22.47
N ARG A 77 17.57 2.43 22.31
CA ARG A 77 18.35 2.70 21.08
C ARG A 77 19.24 1.54 20.62
N SER A 78 19.85 0.81 21.56
CA SER A 78 20.72 -0.34 21.24
C SER A 78 19.95 -1.50 20.62
N ARG A 79 18.70 -1.73 21.04
CA ARG A 79 17.83 -2.76 20.44
C ARG A 79 17.41 -2.36 19.03
N VAL A 80 17.03 -1.09 18.84
CA VAL A 80 16.71 -0.57 17.50
C VAL A 80 17.93 -0.65 16.57
N LEU A 81 19.13 -0.35 17.07
CA LEU A 81 20.38 -0.53 16.31
C LEU A 81 20.52 -1.96 15.80
N ALA A 82 20.33 -2.96 16.68
CA ALA A 82 20.45 -4.36 16.32
C ALA A 82 19.45 -4.77 15.23
N VAL A 83 18.20 -4.30 15.33
CA VAL A 83 17.19 -4.56 14.28
C VAL A 83 17.60 -3.94 12.95
N ILE A 84 18.16 -2.71 12.94
CA ILE A 84 18.65 -2.08 11.71
C ILE A 84 19.74 -2.94 11.06
N GLN A 85 20.73 -3.37 11.85
CA GLN A 85 21.82 -4.19 11.33
C GLN A 85 21.30 -5.52 10.78
N GLN A 86 20.38 -6.19 11.48
CA GLN A 86 19.78 -7.43 11.03
C GLN A 86 18.97 -7.25 9.74
N ALA A 87 18.18 -6.18 9.65
CA ALA A 87 17.29 -5.95 8.52
C ALA A 87 18.02 -5.49 7.25
N THR A 88 19.08 -4.70 7.39
CA THR A 88 19.76 -4.08 6.25
C THR A 88 21.15 -4.64 5.96
N GLY A 89 21.68 -5.51 6.82
CA GLY A 89 23.08 -5.99 6.74
C GLY A 89 24.13 -4.89 6.95
N ARG A 90 23.73 -3.72 7.45
CA ARG A 90 24.63 -2.57 7.64
C ARG A 90 25.53 -2.77 8.85
N THR A 91 26.69 -2.14 8.82
CA THR A 91 27.59 -2.07 9.97
C THR A 91 26.97 -1.24 11.11
N ALA A 92 27.49 -1.41 12.34
CA ALA A 92 27.01 -0.64 13.49
C ALA A 92 27.13 0.88 13.28
N THR A 93 28.20 1.33 12.62
CA THR A 93 28.42 2.75 12.32
C THR A 93 27.35 3.29 11.37
N GLU A 94 27.03 2.58 10.29
CA GLU A 94 25.99 2.98 9.33
C GLU A 94 24.58 2.94 9.94
N ALA A 95 24.32 1.94 10.79
CA ALA A 95 23.08 1.84 11.53
C ALA A 95 22.93 2.98 12.56
N LEU A 96 24.02 3.40 13.22
CA LEU A 96 24.03 4.58 14.11
C LEU A 96 23.74 5.88 13.36
N ILE A 97 24.24 6.03 12.14
CA ILE A 97 23.90 7.19 11.28
C ILE A 97 22.40 7.20 11.01
N SER A 98 21.83 6.04 10.67
CA SER A 98 20.38 5.90 10.39
C SER A 98 19.53 6.27 11.62
N LEU A 99 19.91 5.78 12.81
CA LEU A 99 19.23 6.11 14.08
C LEU A 99 19.17 7.60 14.38
N ARG A 100 20.23 8.35 14.05
CA ARG A 100 20.30 9.80 14.28
C ARG A 100 19.46 10.60 13.28
N ALA A 101 19.14 10.00 12.14
CA ALA A 101 18.43 10.63 11.03
C ALA A 101 16.93 10.25 11.00
N ALA A 102 16.34 9.84 12.13
CA ALA A 102 14.90 9.58 12.18
C ALA A 102 14.09 10.83 11.79
N PRO A 103 13.03 10.69 10.95
CA PRO A 103 12.47 9.45 10.43
C PRO A 103 13.22 8.87 9.21
N PHE A 104 13.38 7.54 9.13
CA PHE A 104 14.07 6.85 8.02
C PHE A 104 13.34 5.58 7.54
N GLU A 105 13.61 5.17 6.30
CA GLU A 105 13.17 3.87 5.75
C GLU A 105 14.12 2.76 6.19
N LEU A 106 13.56 1.71 6.80
CA LEU A 106 14.31 0.54 7.24
C LEU A 106 14.41 -0.51 6.13
N ALA A 107 13.28 -0.84 5.50
CA ALA A 107 13.19 -1.85 4.46
C ALA A 107 11.97 -1.63 3.55
N ARG A 108 11.99 -2.25 2.36
CA ARG A 108 10.92 -2.19 1.36
C ARG A 108 10.50 -3.58 0.90
N GLY A 109 9.19 -3.86 0.93
CA GLY A 109 8.62 -5.22 0.82
C GLY A 109 7.22 -5.31 1.42
N TRP A 110 6.59 -6.48 1.33
CA TRP A 110 5.22 -6.66 1.83
C TRP A 110 5.17 -6.72 3.37
N PRO A 111 4.09 -6.26 4.04
CA PRO A 111 4.03 -6.18 5.51
C PRO A 111 4.39 -7.49 6.22
N ALA A 112 4.02 -8.63 5.62
CA ALA A 112 4.33 -9.95 6.15
C ALA A 112 5.85 -10.20 6.29
N SER A 113 6.69 -9.65 5.40
CA SER A 113 8.14 -9.87 5.45
C SER A 113 8.83 -9.11 6.58
N PHE A 114 8.18 -8.13 7.19
CA PHE A 114 8.80 -7.30 8.25
C PHE A 114 8.16 -7.49 9.62
N GLN A 115 7.28 -8.48 9.78
CA GLN A 115 6.49 -8.65 10.99
C GLN A 115 7.36 -8.87 12.23
N SER A 116 8.44 -9.65 12.12
CA SER A 116 9.40 -9.85 13.21
C SER A 116 10.06 -8.54 13.64
N TRP A 117 10.59 -7.77 12.69
CA TRP A 117 11.23 -6.48 12.97
C TRP A 117 10.25 -5.47 13.54
N ARG A 118 9.01 -5.43 13.05
CA ARG A 118 7.95 -4.58 13.60
C ARG A 118 7.73 -4.84 15.08
N ILE A 119 7.51 -6.10 15.45
CA ILE A 119 7.26 -6.50 16.84
C ILE A 119 8.46 -6.11 17.71
N GLU A 120 9.68 -6.37 17.24
CA GLU A 120 10.90 -6.03 17.97
C GLU A 120 11.07 -4.52 18.16
N LEU A 121 10.86 -3.73 17.12
CA LEU A 121 10.94 -2.26 17.16
C LEU A 121 9.88 -1.66 18.10
N GLU A 122 8.63 -2.09 17.99
CA GLU A 122 7.55 -1.64 18.88
C GLU A 122 7.85 -2.03 20.33
N SER A 123 8.37 -3.25 20.58
CA SER A 123 8.79 -3.69 21.93
C SER A 123 9.99 -2.92 22.49
N ALA A 124 10.81 -2.33 21.62
CA ALA A 124 11.91 -1.43 21.98
C ALA A 124 11.43 0.01 22.26
N GLY A 125 10.14 0.29 22.05
CA GLY A 125 9.52 1.59 22.20
C GLY A 125 9.70 2.51 21.00
N ALA A 126 10.08 1.98 19.83
CA ALA A 126 10.13 2.75 18.59
C ALA A 126 8.72 2.96 18.02
N ARG A 127 8.48 4.12 17.43
CA ARG A 127 7.27 4.41 16.64
C ARG A 127 7.55 4.11 15.19
N ILE A 128 6.75 3.24 14.58
CA ILE A 128 6.94 2.80 13.20
C ILE A 128 5.70 3.05 12.33
N GLU A 129 5.88 3.03 11.03
CA GLU A 129 4.82 3.18 10.02
C GLU A 129 5.12 2.26 8.83
N ILE A 130 4.07 1.66 8.26
CA ILE A 130 4.14 1.00 6.95
C ILE A 130 3.48 1.92 5.93
N ARG A 131 4.23 2.38 4.94
CA ARG A 131 3.73 3.25 3.86
C ARG A 131 3.53 2.48 2.57
N TYR A 132 2.40 2.69 1.91
CA TYR A 132 2.04 2.15 0.60
C TYR A 132 2.17 3.26 -0.46
N ASP A 133 3.39 3.78 -0.60
CA ASP A 133 3.76 4.91 -1.47
C ASP A 133 3.97 4.53 -2.94
#